data_AF-A0A2E0TQ67-F1
#
_entry.id   AF-A0A2E0TQ67-F1
#
_cell.length_a   1.000
_cell.length_b   1.000
_cell.length_c   1.000
_cell.angle_alpha   90.00
_cell.angle_beta   90.00
_cell.angle_gamma   90.00
#
_symmetry.space_group_name_H-M   'P 1'
#
loop_
_entity.id
_entity.type
_entity.pdbx_description
1 polymer ?
#
loop_
_entity_poly.entity_id
_entity_poly.type
_entity_poly.pdbx_seq_one_letter_code
_entity_poly.pdbx_strand_id
1 'polypeptide(L)'
;MATARTLELTDPIKRRLLHLRYVSGTKTDPTLDAALVEDVEKTLGLKLGDNLLALLANGDVALEGFDVRLQNVVSLTKELHASGGPRGMVGLGRDPGGDVLVAAPLGGKGVAFFDTRDRSIDAVPLEAWLDELVGTQLEQLREDESDDKARAFKSVHDEDLGGFRPALVVDETPAKRVSHPKFGGGAILRELDGGAKLEVRFDDGSKRTLLARFLTRQGGGEEPSGDAGAEA
;
A
#
# COMPACT_ATOMS: atom_id res chain seq x y z
N MET A 1 -9.10 -16.40 -12.25
CA MET A 1 -8.79 -16.70 -10.83
C MET A 1 -7.55 -15.89 -10.54
N ALA A 2 -7.64 -14.87 -9.68
CA ALA A 2 -6.50 -14.00 -9.39
C ALA A 2 -5.30 -14.86 -8.95
N THR A 3 -4.18 -14.71 -9.66
CA THR A 3 -2.95 -15.41 -9.28
C THR A 3 -2.30 -14.60 -8.16
N ALA A 4 -2.10 -15.21 -7.00
CA ALA A 4 -1.47 -14.57 -5.85
C ALA A 4 -0.10 -15.18 -5.58
N ARG A 5 0.92 -14.33 -5.41
CA ARG A 5 2.24 -14.71 -4.91
C ARG A 5 2.33 -14.32 -3.44
N THR A 6 2.39 -15.31 -2.57
CA THR A 6 2.68 -15.09 -1.14
C THR A 6 4.09 -14.52 -0.97
N LEU A 7 4.24 -13.55 -0.08
CA LEU A 7 5.53 -12.98 0.30
C LEU A 7 6.16 -13.82 1.40
N GLU A 8 7.43 -14.17 1.23
CA GLU A 8 8.19 -15.00 2.17
C GLU A 8 8.79 -14.14 3.28
N LEU A 9 8.29 -14.30 4.51
CA LEU A 9 8.69 -13.52 5.68
C LEU A 9 9.16 -14.44 6.79
N THR A 10 10.09 -13.94 7.60
CA THR A 10 10.43 -14.59 8.87
C THR A 10 9.30 -14.38 9.88
N ASP A 11 9.09 -15.34 10.78
CA ASP A 11 8.08 -15.24 11.85
C ASP A 11 8.21 -13.97 12.70
N PRO A 12 9.42 -13.48 13.06
CA PRO A 12 9.58 -12.25 13.82
C PRO A 12 9.02 -11.00 13.12
N ILE A 13 9.21 -10.88 11.80
CA ILE A 13 8.66 -9.75 11.02
C ILE A 13 7.16 -9.91 10.87
N LYS A 14 6.74 -11.13 10.53
CA LYS A 14 5.34 -11.48 10.33
C LYS A 14 4.48 -11.17 11.56
N ARG A 15 4.98 -11.54 12.74
CA ARG A 15 4.31 -11.28 14.02
C ARG A 15 4.14 -9.79 14.29
N ARG A 16 5.17 -8.99 14.02
CA ARG A 16 5.14 -7.54 14.26
C ARG A 16 4.22 -6.80 13.30
N LEU A 17 4.24 -7.14 12.02
CA LEU A 17 3.30 -6.57 11.04
C LEU A 17 1.85 -6.92 11.39
N LEU A 18 1.57 -8.16 11.78
CA LEU A 18 0.25 -8.58 12.24
C LEU A 18 -0.18 -7.86 13.52
N HIS A 19 0.74 -7.72 14.48
CA HIS A 19 0.49 -7.00 15.72
C HIS A 19 0.15 -5.54 15.44
N LEU A 20 0.92 -4.88 14.56
CA LEU A 20 0.68 -3.50 14.14
C LEU A 20 -0.72 -3.33 13.55
N ARG A 21 -1.16 -4.29 12.71
CA ARG A 21 -2.53 -4.30 12.15
C ARG A 21 -3.62 -4.48 13.20
N TYR A 22 -3.37 -5.29 14.23
CA TYR A 22 -4.33 -5.48 15.33
C TYR A 22 -4.48 -4.21 16.15
N VAL A 23 -3.37 -3.56 16.50
CA VAL A 23 -3.40 -2.31 17.28
C VAL A 23 -3.97 -1.15 16.45
N SER A 24 -3.68 -1.07 15.15
CA SER A 24 -4.25 -0.05 14.27
C SER A 24 -5.71 -0.32 13.85
N GLY A 25 -6.28 -1.47 14.22
CA GLY A 25 -7.63 -1.87 13.79
C GLY A 25 -7.77 -2.12 12.28
N THR A 26 -6.68 -2.37 11.55
CA THR A 26 -6.68 -2.53 10.10
C THR A 26 -7.32 -3.86 9.68
N LYS A 27 -8.42 -3.76 8.93
CA LYS A 27 -9.22 -4.92 8.46
C LYS A 27 -9.03 -5.27 6.98
N THR A 28 -8.34 -4.44 6.20
CA THR A 28 -8.10 -4.64 4.77
C THR A 28 -7.11 -5.77 4.52
N ASP A 29 -7.29 -6.59 3.49
CA ASP A 29 -6.32 -7.66 3.22
C ASP A 29 -4.92 -7.10 2.94
N PRO A 30 -3.85 -7.72 3.48
CA PRO A 30 -2.47 -7.24 3.33
C PRO A 30 -1.93 -7.59 1.93
N THR A 31 -2.48 -6.97 0.89
CA THR A 31 -2.17 -7.28 -0.49
C THR A 31 -1.65 -6.07 -1.26
N LEU A 32 -0.78 -6.33 -2.25
CA LEU A 32 -0.32 -5.34 -3.21
C LEU A 32 -0.63 -5.78 -4.62
N ASP A 33 -0.95 -4.82 -5.50
CA ASP A 33 -1.08 -5.08 -6.92
C ASP A 33 0.29 -5.43 -7.53
N ALA A 34 0.41 -6.65 -8.04
CA ALA A 34 1.63 -7.16 -8.66
C ALA A 34 2.08 -6.31 -9.87
N ALA A 35 1.15 -5.76 -10.65
CA ALA A 35 1.47 -4.92 -11.80
C ALA A 35 2.06 -3.57 -11.38
N LEU A 36 1.54 -2.97 -10.31
CA LEU A 36 2.10 -1.74 -9.74
C LEU A 36 3.50 -1.98 -9.17
N VAL A 37 3.71 -3.10 -8.48
CA VAL A 37 5.04 -3.47 -7.98
C VAL A 37 6.03 -3.64 -9.14
N GLU A 38 5.64 -4.35 -10.20
CA GLU A 38 6.48 -4.52 -11.39
C GLU A 38 6.84 -3.18 -12.06
N ASP A 39 5.87 -2.28 -12.20
CA ASP A 39 6.07 -0.94 -12.76
C ASP A 39 7.07 -0.11 -11.91
N VAL A 40 6.96 -0.17 -10.58
CA VAL A 40 7.88 0.51 -9.64
C VAL A 40 9.29 -0.07 -9.77
N GLU A 41 9.43 -1.39 -9.71
CA GLU A 41 10.70 -2.11 -9.84
C GLU A 41 11.39 -1.80 -11.18
N LYS A 42 10.63 -1.83 -12.28
CA LYS A 42 11.14 -1.52 -13.62
C LYS A 42 11.57 -0.06 -13.74
N THR A 43 10.79 0.87 -13.16
CA THR A 43 11.10 2.30 -13.21
C THR A 43 12.37 2.63 -12.45
N LEU A 44 12.61 1.96 -11.32
CA LEU A 44 13.80 2.15 -10.51
C LEU A 44 14.98 1.26 -10.93
N GLY A 45 14.74 0.26 -11.79
CA GLY A 45 15.77 -0.68 -12.25
C GLY A 45 16.26 -1.63 -11.15
N LEU A 46 15.39 -1.99 -10.20
CA LEU A 46 15.74 -2.75 -9.00
C LEU A 46 14.62 -3.71 -8.61
N LYS A 47 14.93 -4.67 -7.72
CA LYS A 47 13.97 -5.61 -7.15
C LYS A 47 13.78 -5.34 -5.66
N LEU A 48 12.52 -5.24 -5.23
CA LEU A 48 12.15 -5.02 -3.84
C LEU A 48 12.08 -6.36 -3.11
N GLY A 49 12.71 -6.45 -1.93
CA GLY A 49 12.65 -7.64 -1.11
C GLY A 49 11.27 -7.87 -0.47
N ASP A 50 10.95 -9.12 -0.18
CA ASP A 50 9.64 -9.54 0.35
C ASP A 50 9.27 -8.84 1.66
N ASN A 51 10.23 -8.57 2.55
CA ASN A 51 10.01 -7.78 3.77
C ASN A 51 9.48 -6.38 3.46
N LEU A 52 10.02 -5.73 2.43
CA LEU A 52 9.63 -4.38 2.06
C LEU A 52 8.26 -4.39 1.38
N LEU A 53 8.03 -5.36 0.50
CA LEU A 53 6.72 -5.57 -0.11
C LEU A 53 5.65 -5.86 0.96
N ALA A 54 5.98 -6.64 1.98
CA ALA A 54 5.04 -6.93 3.07
C ALA A 54 4.76 -5.70 3.95
N LEU A 55 5.78 -4.86 4.20
CA LEU A 55 5.60 -3.59 4.88
C LEU A 55 4.64 -2.68 4.10
N LEU A 56 4.87 -2.52 2.79
CA LEU A 56 4.01 -1.72 1.90
C LEU A 56 2.60 -2.32 1.76
N ALA A 57 2.46 -3.64 1.81
CA ALA A 57 1.19 -4.35 1.80
C ALA A 57 0.41 -4.21 3.11
N ASN A 58 1.09 -3.91 4.23
CA ASN A 58 0.49 -3.96 5.55
C ASN A 58 -0.65 -2.95 5.72
N GLY A 59 -0.49 -1.77 5.12
CA GLY A 59 -1.55 -0.75 4.98
C GLY A 59 -2.13 -0.27 6.31
N ASP A 60 -1.34 -0.30 7.38
CA ASP A 60 -1.77 0.15 8.70
C ASP A 60 -1.61 1.67 8.89
N VAL A 61 -2.41 2.22 9.80
CA VAL A 61 -2.47 3.65 10.07
C VAL A 61 -1.14 4.21 10.61
N ALA A 62 -0.36 3.39 11.33
CA ALA A 62 0.93 3.84 11.84
C ALA A 62 1.90 4.14 10.69
N LEU A 63 1.90 3.30 9.64
CA LEU A 63 2.66 3.55 8.41
C LEU A 63 2.10 4.73 7.59
N GLU A 64 0.79 5.01 7.66
CA GLU A 64 0.22 6.20 7.03
C GLU A 64 0.76 7.50 7.63
N GLY A 65 1.05 7.52 8.93
CA GLY A 65 1.71 8.66 9.59
C GLY A 65 3.08 9.00 9.00
N PHE A 66 3.74 8.01 8.38
CA PHE A 66 5.00 8.19 7.66
C PHE A 66 4.81 8.26 6.13
N ASP A 67 3.58 8.36 5.63
CA ASP A 67 3.24 8.31 4.19
C ASP A 67 3.91 7.13 3.44
N VAL A 68 4.06 5.98 4.12
CA VAL A 68 4.68 4.78 3.55
C VAL A 68 3.69 4.10 2.61
N ARG A 69 3.82 4.39 1.31
CA ARG A 69 2.90 3.93 0.27
C ARG A 69 3.65 3.56 -1.00
N LEU A 70 3.23 2.47 -1.67
CA LEU A 70 3.87 2.01 -2.92
C LEU A 70 3.92 3.09 -3.99
N GLN A 71 2.88 3.93 -4.09
CA GLN A 71 2.75 5.01 -5.07
C GLN A 71 3.83 6.08 -4.92
N ASN A 72 4.37 6.26 -3.71
CA ASN A 72 5.36 7.28 -3.40
C ASN A 72 6.81 6.78 -3.58
N VAL A 73 7.01 5.47 -3.67
CA VAL A 73 8.36 4.85 -3.66
C VAL A 73 9.25 5.42 -4.77
N VAL A 74 8.72 5.62 -5.98
CA VAL A 74 9.52 6.13 -7.10
C VAL A 74 9.95 7.58 -6.91
N SER A 75 9.02 8.46 -6.50
CA SER A 75 9.32 9.88 -6.30
C SER A 75 10.27 10.07 -5.12
N LEU A 76 10.00 9.40 -3.99
CA LEU A 76 10.82 9.50 -2.79
C LEU A 76 12.21 8.89 -2.99
N THR A 77 12.36 7.81 -3.76
CA THR A 77 13.69 7.28 -4.10
C THR A 77 14.51 8.27 -4.93
N LYS A 78 13.88 8.92 -5.92
CA LYS A 78 14.56 9.94 -6.73
C LYS A 78 14.96 11.14 -5.88
N GLU A 79 14.08 11.58 -4.98
CA GLU A 79 14.37 12.67 -4.07
C GLU A 79 15.51 12.32 -3.11
N LEU A 80 15.46 11.13 -2.48
CA LEU A 80 16.53 10.64 -1.62
C LEU A 80 17.88 10.73 -2.32
N HIS A 81 17.98 10.23 -3.56
CA HIS A 81 19.24 10.28 -4.32
C HIS A 81 19.62 11.70 -4.75
N ALA A 82 18.65 12.55 -5.09
CA ALA A 82 18.89 13.96 -5.44
C ALA A 82 19.42 14.78 -4.25
N SER A 83 18.99 14.43 -3.04
CA SER A 83 19.44 15.05 -1.79
C SER A 83 20.78 14.50 -1.27
N GLY A 84 21.40 13.56 -2.00
CA GLY A 84 22.69 12.97 -1.65
C GLY A 84 22.61 11.69 -0.81
N GLY A 85 21.43 11.11 -0.67
CA GLY A 85 21.22 9.84 0.02
C GLY A 85 21.89 8.64 -0.69
N PRO A 86 22.11 7.53 0.03
CA PRO A 86 22.84 6.38 -0.52
C PRO A 86 22.11 5.70 -1.69
N ARG A 87 22.85 5.33 -2.74
CA ARG A 87 22.29 4.68 -3.95
C ARG A 87 21.67 3.29 -3.72
N GLY A 88 22.06 2.62 -2.64
CA GLY A 88 21.52 1.29 -2.26
C GLY A 88 20.21 1.34 -1.48
N MET A 89 19.67 2.54 -1.25
CA MET A 89 18.44 2.77 -0.50
C MET A 89 17.28 3.16 -1.43
N VAL A 90 16.09 2.73 -1.02
CA VAL A 90 14.80 3.04 -1.65
C VAL A 90 14.00 3.90 -0.68
N GLY A 91 13.48 5.03 -1.16
CA GLY A 91 12.59 5.90 -0.39
C GLY A 91 11.23 5.24 -0.24
N LEU A 92 10.70 5.21 0.99
CA LEU A 92 9.44 4.54 1.34
C LEU A 92 8.36 5.55 1.72
N GLY A 93 8.75 6.54 2.51
CA GLY A 93 7.85 7.51 3.13
C GLY A 93 8.60 8.74 3.61
N ARG A 94 7.93 9.54 4.44
CA ARG A 94 8.44 10.77 5.03
C ARG A 94 7.89 10.89 6.44
N ASP A 95 8.68 11.42 7.35
CA ASP A 95 8.16 11.73 8.69
C ASP A 95 7.04 12.78 8.64
N PRO A 96 6.21 12.88 9.70
CA PRO A 96 5.16 13.90 9.77
C PRO A 96 5.65 15.35 9.65
N GLY A 97 6.90 15.63 10.05
CA GLY A 97 7.50 16.96 9.95
C GLY A 97 7.95 17.33 8.54
N GLY A 98 8.15 16.34 7.68
CA GLY A 98 8.45 16.51 6.27
C GLY A 98 9.94 16.65 5.93
N ASP A 99 10.82 16.77 6.92
CA ASP A 99 12.25 17.01 6.72
C ASP A 99 13.06 15.71 6.59
N VAL A 100 12.49 14.59 7.04
CA VAL A 100 13.16 13.29 7.13
C VAL A 100 12.52 12.29 6.17
N LEU A 101 13.31 11.78 5.23
CA LEU A 101 12.90 10.70 4.34
C LEU A 101 13.07 9.36 5.05
N VAL A 102 12.01 8.55 5.05
CA VAL A 102 12.06 7.16 5.48
C VAL A 102 12.49 6.32 4.29
N ALA A 103 13.56 5.55 4.44
CA ALA A 103 14.14 4.74 3.39
C ALA A 103 14.46 3.32 3.90
N ALA A 104 14.72 2.40 2.99
CA ALA A 104 15.19 1.06 3.34
C ALA A 104 16.18 0.51 2.30
N PRO A 105 17.09 -0.39 2.72
CA PRO A 105 17.88 -1.15 1.76
C PRO A 105 16.97 -2.08 0.96
N LEU A 106 17.37 -2.43 -0.26
CA LEU A 106 16.59 -3.27 -1.18
C LEU A 106 16.04 -4.56 -0.54
N GLY A 107 16.82 -5.19 0.33
CA GLY A 107 16.43 -6.43 1.00
C GLY A 107 15.45 -6.26 2.17
N GLY A 108 15.08 -5.03 2.55
CA GLY A 108 14.10 -4.76 3.61
C GLY A 108 14.51 -5.31 4.98
N LYS A 109 15.81 -5.30 5.32
CA LYS A 109 16.29 -5.77 6.64
C LYS A 109 16.33 -4.67 7.71
N GLY A 110 16.17 -3.41 7.29
CA GLY A 110 16.27 -2.24 8.14
C GLY A 110 15.46 -1.09 7.57
N VAL A 111 15.32 -0.04 8.36
CA VAL A 111 14.77 1.25 7.95
C VAL A 111 15.79 2.31 8.31
N ALA A 112 15.93 3.30 7.44
CA ALA A 112 16.82 4.43 7.60
C ALA A 112 16.02 5.74 7.53
N PHE A 113 16.38 6.67 8.40
CA PHE A 113 15.85 8.01 8.48
C PHE A 113 16.93 8.96 7.96
N PHE A 114 16.67 9.55 6.80
CA PHE A 114 17.60 10.47 6.14
C PHE A 114 17.10 11.90 6.30
N ASP A 115 17.80 12.71 7.11
CA ASP A 115 17.48 14.14 7.27
C ASP A 115 18.03 14.91 6.06
N THR A 116 17.13 15.55 5.32
CA THR A 116 17.49 16.24 4.07
C THR A 116 18.27 17.54 4.30
N ARG A 117 18.26 18.09 5.53
CA ARG A 117 18.85 19.39 5.87
C ARG A 117 20.36 19.26 6.12
N ASP A 118 20.74 18.26 6.91
CA ASP A 118 22.14 18.01 7.27
C ASP A 118 22.75 16.77 6.61
N ARG A 119 21.93 15.99 5.87
CA ARG A 119 22.29 14.75 5.18
C ARG A 119 22.74 13.64 6.13
N SER A 120 22.36 13.72 7.39
CA SER A 120 22.56 12.64 8.35
C SER A 120 21.65 11.46 8.02
N ILE A 121 22.11 10.27 8.40
CA ILE A 121 21.36 9.03 8.24
C ILE A 121 21.46 8.24 9.53
N ASP A 122 20.32 7.93 10.10
CA ASP A 122 20.21 6.96 11.19
C ASP A 122 19.51 5.70 10.67
N ALA A 123 19.97 4.53 11.07
CA ALA A 123 19.45 3.27 10.55
C ALA A 123 19.22 2.28 11.67
N VAL A 124 18.04 1.68 11.66
CA VAL A 124 17.58 0.73 12.67
C VAL A 124 17.16 -0.59 12.00
N PRO A 125 17.33 -1.74 12.67
CA PRO A 125 16.76 -3.00 12.20
C PRO A 125 15.24 -2.88 12.01
N LEU A 126 14.69 -3.51 10.97
CA LEU A 126 13.26 -3.42 10.67
C LEU A 126 12.42 -3.92 11.84
N GLU A 127 12.87 -4.98 12.51
CA GLU A 127 12.20 -5.53 13.69
C GLU A 127 12.13 -4.51 14.85
N ALA A 128 13.22 -3.79 15.11
CA ALA A 128 13.27 -2.80 16.18
C ALA A 128 12.35 -1.61 15.88
N TRP A 129 12.35 -1.13 14.63
CA TRP A 129 11.43 -0.06 14.23
C TRP A 129 9.96 -0.49 14.31
N LEU A 130 9.62 -1.71 13.88
CA LEU A 130 8.26 -2.22 14.02
C LEU A 130 7.85 -2.37 15.49
N ASP A 131 8.77 -2.76 16.39
CA ASP A 131 8.50 -2.79 17.83
C ASP A 131 8.21 -1.38 18.39
N GLU A 132 8.94 -0.36 17.93
CA GLU A 132 8.69 1.05 18.29
C GLU A 132 7.34 1.54 17.78
N LEU A 133 6.95 1.20 16.55
CA LEU A 133 5.64 1.54 16.00
C LEU A 133 4.51 0.90 16.80
N VAL A 134 4.63 -0.40 17.10
CA VAL A 134 3.66 -1.12 17.93
C VAL A 134 3.57 -0.50 19.33
N GLY A 135 4.71 -0.21 19.96
CA GLY A 135 4.76 0.44 21.27
C GLY A 135 4.07 1.80 21.27
N THR A 136 4.33 2.62 20.25
CA THR A 136 3.71 3.94 20.08
C THR A 136 2.20 3.83 19.92
N GLN A 137 1.72 2.90 19.09
CA GLN A 137 0.28 2.68 18.90
C GLN A 137 -0.41 2.19 20.17
N LEU A 138 0.22 1.28 20.92
CA LEU A 138 -0.31 0.81 22.20
C LEU A 138 -0.43 1.94 23.22
N GLU A 139 0.53 2.87 23.25
CA GLU A 139 0.47 4.01 24.16
C GLU A 139 -0.64 5.00 23.77
N GLN A 140 -0.78 5.31 22.47
CA GLN A 140 -1.90 6.13 21.96
C GLN A 140 -3.26 5.53 22.33
N LEU A 141 -3.41 4.21 22.21
CA LEU A 141 -4.65 3.51 22.58
C LEU A 141 -4.94 3.56 24.08
N ARG A 142 -3.93 3.55 24.95
CA ARG A 142 -4.10 3.70 26.40
C ARG A 142 -4.56 5.11 26.78
N GLU A 143 -4.11 6.12 26.04
CA GLU A 143 -4.54 7.50 26.25
C GLU A 143 -6.00 7.71 25.80
N ASP A 144 -6.41 7.05 24.71
CA ASP A 144 -7.73 7.25 24.09
C ASP A 144 -8.84 6.32 24.63
N GLU A 145 -8.52 5.08 25.04
CA GLU A 145 -9.48 4.11 25.56
C GLU A 145 -9.21 3.79 27.04
N SER A 146 -10.26 3.60 27.84
CA SER A 146 -10.12 3.15 29.23
C SER A 146 -9.23 1.90 29.33
N ASP A 147 -8.31 1.86 30.30
CA ASP A 147 -7.33 0.79 30.59
C ASP A 147 -7.83 -0.65 30.35
N ASP A 148 -9.11 -0.94 30.60
CA ASP A 148 -9.71 -2.26 30.42
C ASP A 148 -9.80 -2.73 28.96
N LYS A 149 -9.91 -1.81 27.99
CA LYS A 149 -9.86 -2.12 26.56
C LYS A 149 -8.43 -2.25 26.05
N ALA A 150 -7.51 -1.43 26.56
CA ALA A 150 -6.08 -1.53 26.29
C ALA A 150 -5.49 -2.90 26.73
N ARG A 151 -6.12 -3.58 27.69
CA ARG A 151 -5.75 -4.95 28.12
C ARG A 151 -6.38 -6.07 27.29
N ALA A 152 -7.45 -5.79 26.55
CA ALA A 152 -8.10 -6.75 25.67
C ALA A 152 -7.35 -6.91 24.32
N PHE A 153 -6.25 -6.19 24.11
CA PHE A 153 -5.46 -6.32 22.90
C PHE A 153 -4.86 -7.72 22.81
N LYS A 154 -5.29 -8.40 21.76
CA LYS A 154 -5.00 -9.80 21.46
C LYS A 154 -3.49 -9.95 21.28
N SER A 155 -2.83 -10.61 22.22
CA SER A 155 -1.50 -11.15 21.98
C SER A 155 -1.53 -11.93 20.67
N VAL A 156 -0.62 -11.63 19.75
CA VAL A 156 -0.54 -12.39 18.49
C VAL A 156 -0.13 -13.82 18.82
N HIS A 157 -1.04 -14.77 18.61
CA HIS A 157 -0.77 -16.18 18.81
C HIS A 157 -0.20 -16.81 17.53
N ASP A 158 0.52 -17.92 17.67
CA ASP A 158 1.13 -18.61 16.52
C ASP A 158 0.08 -19.10 15.51
N GLU A 159 -1.14 -19.38 15.96
CA GLU A 159 -2.28 -19.71 15.10
C GLU A 159 -2.68 -18.54 14.19
N ASP A 160 -2.65 -17.30 14.70
CA ASP A 160 -2.96 -16.10 13.92
C ASP A 160 -1.90 -15.87 12.82
N LEU A 161 -0.63 -16.26 13.08
CA LEU A 161 0.43 -16.25 12.06
C LEU A 161 0.12 -17.20 10.91
N GLY A 162 -0.61 -18.30 11.14
CA GLY A 162 -1.00 -19.23 10.08
C GLY A 162 -1.85 -18.56 8.99
N GLY A 163 -2.74 -17.65 9.39
CA GLY A 163 -3.70 -16.96 8.51
C GLY A 163 -3.16 -15.67 7.88
N PHE A 164 -2.18 -15.01 8.50
CA PHE A 164 -1.60 -13.79 7.95
C PHE A 164 -0.70 -14.12 6.75
N ARG A 165 -1.10 -13.75 5.54
CA ARG A 165 -0.35 -14.03 4.30
C ARG A 165 -0.29 -12.79 3.43
N PRO A 166 0.65 -11.87 3.69
CA PRO A 166 0.91 -10.77 2.79
C PRO A 166 1.21 -11.31 1.39
N ALA A 167 0.59 -10.73 0.37
CA ALA A 167 0.66 -11.29 -0.98
C ALA A 167 0.68 -10.20 -2.06
N LEU A 168 1.35 -10.50 -3.17
CA LEU A 168 1.14 -9.79 -4.42
C LEU A 168 -0.03 -10.45 -5.13
N VAL A 169 -1.08 -9.68 -5.40
CA VAL A 169 -2.24 -10.15 -6.14
C VAL A 169 -2.16 -9.60 -7.56
N VAL A 170 -2.32 -10.48 -8.53
CA VAL A 170 -2.66 -10.08 -9.88
C VAL A 170 -4.16 -9.84 -9.85
N ASP A 171 -4.58 -8.60 -9.67
CA ASP A 171 -5.99 -8.27 -9.73
C ASP A 171 -6.45 -8.41 -11.19
N GLU A 172 -7.06 -9.56 -11.50
CA GLU A 172 -7.75 -9.80 -12.77
C GLU A 172 -9.11 -9.09 -12.79
N THR A 173 -9.55 -8.50 -11.67
CA THR A 173 -10.80 -7.74 -11.63
C THR A 173 -10.64 -6.54 -12.54
N PRO A 174 -11.45 -6.41 -13.61
CA PRO A 174 -11.33 -5.28 -14.51
C PRO A 174 -11.59 -4.01 -13.71
N ALA A 175 -10.56 -3.17 -13.52
CA ALA A 175 -10.76 -1.87 -12.92
C ALA A 175 -11.88 -1.17 -13.68
N LYS A 176 -12.89 -0.69 -12.95
CA LYS A 176 -14.10 0.04 -13.43
C LYS A 176 -14.39 -0.20 -14.92
N ARG A 177 -15.28 -1.14 -15.22
CA ARG A 177 -15.71 -1.42 -16.61
C ARG A 177 -16.12 -0.13 -17.31
N VAL A 178 -15.58 0.06 -18.50
CA VAL A 178 -15.87 1.20 -19.38
C VAL A 178 -16.35 0.70 -20.73
N SER A 179 -17.09 1.54 -21.43
CA SER A 179 -17.46 1.33 -22.82
C SER A 179 -17.01 2.52 -23.66
N HIS A 180 -16.43 2.24 -24.82
CA HIS A 180 -16.08 3.24 -25.82
C HIS A 180 -16.88 2.98 -27.12
N PRO A 181 -17.48 4.00 -27.75
CA PRO A 181 -18.32 3.81 -28.93
C PRO A 181 -17.65 3.06 -30.10
N LYS A 182 -16.34 3.25 -30.27
CA LYS A 182 -15.55 2.61 -31.34
C LYS A 182 -14.96 1.25 -30.97
N PHE A 183 -14.72 0.99 -29.69
CA PHE A 183 -13.90 -0.15 -29.24
C PHE A 183 -14.67 -1.12 -28.34
N GLY A 184 -15.93 -0.82 -28.03
CA GLY A 184 -16.77 -1.67 -27.19
C GLY A 184 -16.42 -1.59 -25.71
N GLY A 185 -16.75 -2.65 -24.98
CA GLY A 185 -16.47 -2.80 -23.56
C GLY A 185 -15.00 -3.05 -23.27
N GLY A 186 -14.55 -2.57 -22.11
CA GLY A 186 -13.19 -2.76 -21.64
C GLY A 186 -13.05 -2.52 -20.14
N ALA A 187 -11.83 -2.75 -19.67
CA ALA A 187 -11.41 -2.56 -18.30
C ALA A 187 -10.38 -1.44 -18.24
N ILE A 188 -10.55 -0.48 -17.34
CA ILE A 188 -9.47 0.44 -17.02
C ILE A 188 -8.33 -0.40 -16.43
N LEU A 189 -7.11 -0.17 -16.89
CA LEU A 189 -5.88 -0.73 -16.33
C LEU A 189 -5.19 0.29 -15.42
N ARG A 190 -5.17 1.55 -15.84
CA ARG A 190 -4.44 2.61 -15.15
C ARG A 190 -5.06 3.98 -15.41
N GLU A 191 -5.08 4.83 -14.39
CA GLU A 191 -5.39 6.25 -14.53
C GLU A 191 -4.09 7.06 -14.71
N LEU A 192 -4.11 8.04 -15.61
CA LEU A 192 -3.00 8.91 -15.98
C LEU A 192 -3.46 10.37 -15.89
N ASP A 193 -2.52 11.29 -15.66
CA ASP A 193 -2.78 12.73 -15.62
C ASP A 193 -3.94 13.09 -14.65
N GLY A 194 -3.92 12.54 -13.43
CA GLY A 194 -4.97 12.78 -12.43
C GLY A 194 -6.36 12.27 -12.83
N GLY A 195 -6.43 11.25 -13.69
CA GLY A 195 -7.67 10.67 -14.19
C GLY A 195 -8.17 11.26 -15.52
N ALA A 196 -7.45 12.21 -16.12
CA ALA A 196 -7.82 12.77 -17.42
C ALA A 196 -7.63 11.77 -18.57
N LYS A 197 -6.64 10.87 -18.46
CA LYS A 197 -6.38 9.79 -19.41
C LYS A 197 -6.48 8.44 -18.70
N LEU A 198 -7.03 7.45 -19.38
CA LEU A 198 -7.20 6.09 -18.89
C LEU A 198 -6.54 5.14 -19.88
N GLU A 199 -5.68 4.26 -19.39
CA GLU A 199 -5.26 3.09 -20.14
C GLU A 199 -6.32 2.01 -19.98
N VAL A 200 -6.87 1.52 -21.09
CA VAL A 200 -7.98 0.57 -21.13
C VAL A 200 -7.58 -0.67 -21.92
N ARG A 201 -7.89 -1.86 -21.38
CA ARG A 201 -7.86 -3.14 -22.09
C ARG A 201 -9.28 -3.46 -22.57
N PHE A 202 -9.50 -3.48 -23.87
CA PHE A 202 -10.79 -3.81 -24.47
C PHE A 202 -11.02 -5.32 -24.51
N ASP A 203 -12.29 -5.72 -24.61
CA ASP A 203 -12.70 -7.13 -24.65
C ASP A 203 -12.14 -7.87 -25.89
N ASP A 204 -11.72 -7.14 -26.93
CA ASP A 204 -11.01 -7.65 -28.11
C ASP A 204 -9.51 -7.94 -27.85
N GLY A 205 -9.02 -7.72 -26.63
CA GLY A 205 -7.64 -7.91 -26.22
C GLY A 205 -6.71 -6.72 -26.51
N SER A 206 -7.19 -5.68 -27.20
CA SER A 206 -6.38 -4.49 -27.50
C SER A 206 -6.22 -3.58 -26.28
N LYS A 207 -5.05 -2.93 -26.17
CA LYS A 207 -4.77 -1.92 -25.14
C LYS A 207 -4.72 -0.53 -25.77
N ARG A 208 -5.38 0.46 -25.18
CA ARG A 208 -5.36 1.86 -25.65
C ARG A 208 -5.40 2.86 -24.51
N THR A 209 -4.69 3.97 -24.67
CA THR A 209 -4.84 5.15 -23.81
C THR A 209 -5.87 6.10 -24.40
N LEU A 210 -6.91 6.43 -23.65
CA LEU A 210 -8.02 7.29 -24.08
C LEU A 210 -8.28 8.36 -23.03
N LEU A 211 -8.88 9.49 -23.44
CA LEU A 211 -9.35 10.49 -22.48
C LEU A 211 -10.59 9.95 -21.75
N ALA A 212 -10.66 10.17 -20.44
CA ALA A 212 -11.76 9.67 -19.61
C ALA A 212 -13.15 10.13 -20.10
N ARG A 213 -13.24 11.34 -20.66
CA ARG A 213 -14.47 11.90 -21.24
C ARG A 213 -15.05 11.11 -22.42
N PHE A 214 -14.27 10.22 -23.05
CA PHE A 214 -14.72 9.38 -24.16
C PHE A 214 -15.17 7.98 -23.72
N LEU A 215 -15.19 7.72 -22.41
CA LEU A 215 -15.50 6.43 -21.84
C LEU A 215 -16.77 6.55 -20.99
N THR A 216 -17.73 5.66 -21.23
CA THR A 216 -18.93 5.53 -20.41
C THR A 216 -18.69 4.48 -19.35
N ARG A 217 -18.83 4.82 -18.06
CA ARG A 217 -18.73 3.83 -16.97
C ARG A 217 -19.91 2.85 -17.05
N GLN A 218 -19.62 1.57 -17.02
CA GLN A 218 -20.64 0.52 -16.88
C GLN A 218 -20.74 0.18 -15.38
N GLY A 219 -21.77 0.71 -14.71
CA GLY A 219 -22.00 0.47 -13.29
C GLY A 219 -22.57 -0.92 -13.03
N GLY A 220 -22.08 -1.59 -11.99
CA GLY A 220 -22.86 -2.61 -11.28
C GLY A 220 -23.92 -1.90 -10.41
N GLY A 221 -25.15 -2.42 -10.40
CA GLY A 221 -26.20 -2.02 -9.44
C GLY A 221 -25.75 -2.29 -7.99
N GLU A 222 -26.31 -1.69 -6.93
CA GLU A 222 -27.70 -1.37 -6.53
C GLU A 222 -27.78 0.09 -6.01
N GLU A 223 -28.93 0.79 -5.90
CA GLU A 223 -30.22 0.44 -5.29
C GLU A 223 -31.43 1.05 -6.04
N PRO A 224 -32.63 0.44 -5.88
CA PRO A 224 -33.88 0.94 -6.43
C PRO A 224 -34.35 2.19 -5.68
N SER A 225 -34.63 3.26 -6.44
CA SER A 225 -35.38 4.41 -5.94
C SER A 225 -36.76 3.96 -5.48
N GLY A 226 -36.97 3.97 -4.16
CA GLY A 226 -38.28 3.76 -3.55
C GLY A 226 -39.30 4.77 -4.07
N ASP A 227 -40.34 4.20 -4.68
CA ASP A 227 -41.59 4.85 -5.01
C ASP A 227 -42.28 5.30 -3.71
N ALA A 228 -42.44 6.60 -3.55
CA ALA A 228 -43.33 7.18 -2.55
C ALA A 228 -44.38 7.99 -3.31
N GLY A 229 -45.36 7.28 -3.85
CA GLY A 229 -46.64 7.84 -4.25
C GLY A 229 -47.32 8.48 -3.03
N ALA A 230 -47.47 9.80 -3.08
CA ALA A 230 -48.38 10.52 -2.22
C ALA A 230 -49.81 10.33 -2.78
N GLU A 231 -50.62 9.56 -2.06
CA GLU A 231 -52.08 9.62 -2.19
C GLU A 231 -52.62 10.91 -1.57
N ALA A 232 -53.75 11.34 -2.13
CA ALA A 232 -54.48 12.58 -1.90
C ALA A 232 -55.22 12.66 -0.55
#